data_AF-A0A2E3PFX1-F1
#
_entry.id   AF-A0A2E3PFX1-F1
#
_cell.length_a   1.000
_cell.length_b   1.000
_cell.length_c   1.000
_cell.angle_alpha   90.00
_cell.angle_beta   90.00
_cell.angle_gamma   90.00
#
_symmetry.space_group_name_H-M   'P 1'
#
loop_
_entity.id
_entity.type
_entity.pdbx_description
1 polymer ?
#
loop_
_entity_poly.entity_id
_entity_poly.type
_entity_poly.pdbx_seq_one_letter_code
_entity_poly.pdbx_strand_id
1 'polypeptide(L)'
;MTDASTDNAAPQDFGWVLLELMGHRQRIGEAREEYVGSGKMIRIDIPTGTDGDVVTEFYGTNAVYSLRPISEEVARDHWASRDPRPVRPAEYRPASQIDHYDDDHDEDPY
;
A
#
# COMPACT_ATOMS: atom_id res chain seq x y z
N MET A 1 8.66 30.64 22.50
CA MET A 1 7.86 29.78 21.61
C MET A 1 8.77 29.44 20.45
N THR A 2 9.43 28.29 20.49
CA THR A 2 10.39 27.88 19.45
C THR A 2 9.63 27.50 18.20
N ASP A 3 9.90 28.23 17.13
CA ASP A 3 9.36 28.01 15.80
C ASP A 3 9.90 26.66 15.28
N ALA A 4 9.04 25.64 15.25
CA ALA A 4 9.36 24.38 14.63
C ALA A 4 9.13 24.55 13.13
N SER A 5 10.15 25.05 12.42
CA SER A 5 10.14 25.03 10.97
C SER A 5 10.03 23.57 10.51
N THR A 6 8.86 23.19 9.99
CA THR A 6 8.62 21.91 9.34
C THR A 6 9.40 21.91 8.04
N ASP A 7 10.68 21.54 8.10
CA ASP A 7 11.53 21.43 6.93
C ASP A 7 10.99 20.28 6.07
N ASN A 8 10.29 20.65 4.98
CA ASN A 8 9.64 19.69 4.09
C ASN A 8 10.70 19.12 3.14
N ALA A 9 11.63 18.34 3.69
CA ALA A 9 12.67 17.67 2.94
C ALA A 9 12.05 16.73 1.88
N ALA A 10 12.76 16.57 0.76
CA ALA A 10 12.35 15.64 -0.29
C ALA A 10 12.13 14.23 0.29
N PRO A 11 11.13 13.48 -0.21
CA PRO A 11 10.87 12.14 0.30
C PRO A 11 12.11 11.25 0.22
N GLN A 12 12.48 10.61 1.33
CA GLN A 12 13.64 9.73 1.38
C GLN A 12 13.38 8.40 0.67
N ASP A 13 14.32 7.97 -0.16
CA ASP A 13 14.35 6.63 -0.75
C ASP A 13 15.11 5.66 0.17
N PHE A 14 14.54 4.47 0.40
CA PHE A 14 15.13 3.41 1.20
C PHE A 14 15.62 2.22 0.35
N GLY A 15 15.28 2.17 -0.94
CA GLY A 15 15.53 1.04 -1.82
C GLY A 15 14.81 -0.24 -1.37
N TRP A 16 15.41 -1.40 -1.60
CA TRP A 16 14.86 -2.68 -1.19
C TRP A 16 14.84 -2.84 0.32
N VAL A 17 13.67 -3.16 0.87
CA VAL A 17 13.50 -3.37 2.31
C VAL A 17 12.71 -4.63 2.61
N LEU A 18 12.96 -5.20 3.79
CA LEU A 18 12.01 -6.04 4.51
C LEU A 18 11.35 -5.16 5.58
N LEU A 19 10.07 -4.88 5.37
CA LEU A 19 9.23 -4.11 6.28
C LEU A 19 8.42 -5.07 7.15
N GLU A 20 8.44 -4.86 8.46
CA GLU A 20 7.67 -5.62 9.42
C GLU A 20 6.63 -4.72 10.07
N LEU A 21 5.37 -5.10 9.90
CA LEU A 21 4.21 -4.37 10.36
C LEU A 21 3.73 -5.01 11.65
N MET A 22 3.79 -4.24 12.73
CA MET A 22 3.23 -4.62 14.04
C MET A 22 3.69 -6.00 14.55
N GLY A 23 4.85 -6.51 14.10
CA GLY A 23 5.42 -7.80 14.51
C GLY A 23 4.72 -9.05 13.96
N HIS A 24 3.77 -8.91 13.03
CA HIS A 24 2.98 -10.06 12.54
C HIS A 24 2.89 -10.17 11.02
N ARG A 25 3.13 -9.09 10.28
CA ARG A 25 3.03 -9.09 8.82
C ARG A 25 4.31 -8.53 8.21
N GLN A 26 4.86 -9.24 7.23
CA GLN A 26 6.07 -8.79 6.52
C GLN A 26 5.73 -8.36 5.10
N ARG A 27 6.50 -7.38 4.60
CA ARG A 27 6.55 -6.95 3.20
C ARG A 27 7.97 -6.86 2.71
N ILE A 28 8.15 -7.20 1.46
CA ILE A 28 9.42 -7.11 0.76
C ILE A 28 9.15 -6.37 -0.53
N GLY A 29 9.87 -5.28 -0.74
CA GLY A 29 9.64 -4.37 -1.86
C GLY A 29 10.57 -3.18 -1.80
N GLU A 30 10.49 -2.34 -2.82
CA GLU A 30 11.18 -1.05 -2.85
C GLU A 30 10.37 -0.04 -2.04
N ALA A 31 11.00 0.62 -1.07
CA ALA A 31 10.32 1.53 -0.17
C ALA A 31 10.89 2.95 -0.24
N ARG A 32 9.99 3.90 -0.08
CA ARG A 32 10.30 5.33 0.01
C ARG A 32 9.30 6.03 0.91
N GLU A 33 9.68 7.19 1.42
CA GLU A 33 8.71 8.11 1.99
C GLU A 33 7.78 8.60 0.88
N GLU A 34 6.51 8.80 1.23
CA GLU A 34 5.53 9.47 0.38
C GLU A 34 4.58 10.30 1.26
N TYR A 35 4.17 11.47 0.78
CA TYR A 35 3.07 12.20 1.39
C TYR A 35 1.74 11.74 0.79
N VAL A 36 0.82 11.29 1.65
CA VAL A 36 -0.53 10.89 1.26
C VAL A 36 -1.53 11.68 2.09
N GLY A 37 -2.30 12.54 1.43
CA GLY A 37 -3.19 13.49 2.10
C GLY A 37 -2.41 14.46 2.98
N SER A 38 -2.69 14.46 4.29
CA SER A 38 -2.03 15.33 5.28
C SER A 38 -0.88 14.68 6.04
N GLY A 39 -0.52 13.42 5.72
CA GLY A 39 0.47 12.65 6.48
C GLY A 39 1.61 12.11 5.63
N LYS A 40 2.81 12.03 6.22
CA LYS A 40 3.93 11.27 5.67
C LYS A 40 3.75 9.79 5.98
N MET A 41 3.90 8.95 4.96
CA MET A 41 3.76 7.49 5.02
C MET A 41 4.97 6.82 4.39
N ILE A 42 5.18 5.55 4.72
CA ILE A 42 6.08 4.66 3.98
C ILE A 42 5.27 4.04 2.84
N ARG A 43 5.64 4.35 1.61
CA ARG A 43 5.20 3.61 0.42
C ARG A 43 6.11 2.40 0.25
N ILE A 44 5.54 1.26 -0.09
CA ILE A 44 6.29 0.08 -0.50
C ILE A 44 5.68 -0.52 -1.77
N ASP A 45 6.51 -0.70 -2.78
CA ASP A 45 6.17 -1.31 -4.06
C ASP A 45 6.63 -2.78 -4.04
N ILE A 46 5.67 -3.70 -3.98
CA ILE A 46 5.88 -5.13 -3.76
C ILE A 46 5.68 -5.88 -5.09
N PRO A 47 6.72 -6.46 -5.68
CA PRO A 47 6.58 -7.25 -6.90
C PRO A 47 5.79 -8.53 -6.63
N THR A 48 4.83 -8.83 -7.50
CA THR A 48 3.93 -9.97 -7.39
C THR A 48 4.04 -10.87 -8.62
N GLY A 49 4.78 -11.97 -8.52
CA GLY A 49 4.90 -12.94 -9.62
C GLY A 49 5.98 -12.61 -10.66
N THR A 50 5.91 -13.28 -11.82
CA THR A 50 6.95 -13.27 -12.85
C THR A 50 6.73 -12.18 -13.92
N ASP A 51 5.51 -11.70 -14.08
CA ASP A 51 5.11 -10.80 -15.18
C ASP A 51 5.31 -9.30 -14.87
N GLY A 52 6.04 -8.99 -13.79
CA GLY A 52 6.33 -7.61 -13.39
C GLY A 52 5.15 -6.86 -12.77
N ASP A 53 4.08 -7.56 -12.37
CA ASP A 53 3.01 -6.96 -11.57
C ASP A 53 3.60 -6.43 -10.25
N VAL A 54 3.12 -5.26 -9.82
CA VAL A 54 3.54 -4.62 -8.57
C VAL A 54 2.29 -4.21 -7.79
N VAL A 55 2.29 -4.52 -6.50
CA VAL A 55 1.30 -4.02 -5.54
C VAL A 55 1.94 -2.93 -4.70
N THR A 56 1.39 -1.72 -4.79
CA THR A 56 1.79 -0.60 -3.93
C THR A 56 0.94 -0.58 -2.66
N GLU A 57 1.60 -0.52 -1.51
CA GLU A 57 0.96 -0.34 -0.20
C GLU A 57 1.53 0.90 0.51
N PHE A 58 0.73 1.49 1.41
CA PHE A 58 1.12 2.65 2.22
C PHE A 58 0.92 2.36 3.71
N TYR A 59 1.93 2.68 4.51
CA TYR A 59 1.91 2.46 5.96
C TYR A 59 2.29 3.72 6.71
N GLY A 60 1.49 4.09 7.72
CA GLY A 60 1.93 5.10 8.68
C GLY A 60 3.15 4.60 9.44
N THR A 61 4.08 5.48 9.80
CA THR A 61 5.32 5.12 10.52
C THR A 61 5.03 4.39 11.82
N ASN A 62 3.95 4.75 12.52
CA ASN A 62 3.50 4.07 13.74
C ASN A 62 3.12 2.60 13.50
N ALA A 63 2.81 2.19 12.27
CA ALA A 63 2.49 0.80 11.89
C ALA A 63 3.74 -0.09 11.76
N VAL A 64 4.91 0.53 11.58
CA VAL A 64 6.17 -0.15 11.26
C VAL A 64 6.85 -0.57 12.55
N TYR A 65 6.96 -1.88 12.75
CA TYR A 65 7.72 -2.46 13.86
C TYR A 65 9.22 -2.49 13.54
N SER A 66 9.60 -2.88 12.33
CA SER A 66 10.98 -2.79 11.84
C SER A 66 11.05 -2.52 10.34
N LEU A 67 12.06 -1.76 9.91
CA LEU A 67 12.41 -1.57 8.51
C LEU A 67 13.87 -1.99 8.35
N ARG A 68 14.12 -2.99 7.51
CA ARG A 68 15.45 -3.56 7.28
C ARG A 68 15.82 -3.39 5.81
N PRO A 69 16.73 -2.46 5.47
CA PRO A 69 17.28 -2.39 4.13
C PRO A 69 17.99 -3.71 3.77
N ILE A 70 17.74 -4.21 2.57
CA ILE A 70 18.28 -5.46 2.04
C ILE A 70 18.76 -5.24 0.59
N SER A 71 19.50 -6.19 0.04
CA SER A 71 19.81 -6.16 -1.39
C SER A 71 18.61 -6.61 -2.23
N GLU A 72 18.61 -6.22 -3.51
CA GLU A 72 17.64 -6.72 -4.50
C GLU A 72 17.67 -8.26 -4.62
N GLU A 73 18.86 -8.86 -4.57
CA GLU A 73 19.05 -10.32 -4.59
C GLU A 73 18.26 -11.00 -3.46
N VAL A 74 18.43 -10.52 -2.22
CA VAL A 74 17.69 -11.06 -1.06
C VAL A 74 16.19 -10.81 -1.19
N ALA A 75 15.78 -9.66 -1.75
CA ALA A 75 14.36 -9.38 -1.97
C ALA A 75 13.72 -10.36 -2.96
N ARG A 76 14.41 -10.66 -4.07
CA ARG A 76 13.96 -11.58 -5.12
C ARG A 76 13.77 -13.01 -4.61
N ASP A 77 14.65 -13.47 -3.73
CA ASP A 77 14.55 -14.81 -3.12
C ASP A 77 13.30 -14.99 -2.23
N HIS A 78 12.73 -13.89 -1.74
CA HIS A 78 11.68 -13.94 -0.71
C HIS A 78 10.32 -13.38 -1.14
N TRP A 79 10.22 -12.51 -2.16
CA TRP A 79 8.95 -11.84 -2.48
C TRP A 79 7.86 -12.79 -2.99
N ALA A 80 8.22 -13.85 -3.75
CA ALA A 80 7.23 -14.61 -4.53
C ALA A 80 6.31 -15.44 -3.65
N SER A 81 6.85 -15.91 -2.52
CA SER A 81 6.10 -16.62 -1.47
C SER A 81 5.20 -15.71 -0.63
N ARG A 82 5.27 -14.38 -0.83
CA ARG A 82 4.66 -13.35 0.04
C ARG A 82 3.77 -12.38 -0.75
N ASP A 83 3.17 -12.86 -1.84
CA ASP A 83 2.20 -12.09 -2.62
C ASP A 83 1.11 -11.50 -1.69
N PRO A 84 0.98 -10.17 -1.60
CA PRO A 84 0.04 -9.50 -0.71
C PRO A 84 -1.40 -9.51 -1.25
N ARG A 85 -1.62 -9.92 -2.52
CA ARG A 85 -2.95 -9.90 -3.14
C ARG A 85 -3.87 -10.91 -2.45
N PRO A 86 -5.15 -10.55 -2.23
CA PRO A 86 -6.10 -11.47 -1.64
C PRO A 86 -6.34 -12.67 -2.56
N VAL A 87 -6.17 -13.89 -2.03
CA VAL A 87 -6.46 -15.15 -2.76
C VAL A 87 -7.91 -15.26 -3.21
N ARG A 88 -8.82 -14.56 -2.52
CA ARG A 88 -10.24 -14.38 -2.87
C ARG A 88 -10.66 -13.00 -2.40
N PRO A 89 -10.88 -12.02 -3.28
CA PRO A 89 -11.46 -10.76 -2.84
C PRO A 89 -12.90 -11.03 -2.41
N ALA A 90 -13.17 -11.05 -1.10
CA ALA A 90 -14.44 -11.54 -0.54
C ALA A 90 -15.68 -10.75 -1.03
N GLU A 91 -15.47 -9.53 -1.50
CA GLU A 91 -16.52 -8.61 -1.96
C GLU A 91 -16.45 -8.29 -3.46
N TYR A 92 -15.47 -8.83 -4.20
CA TYR A 92 -15.39 -8.55 -5.63
C TYR A 92 -16.58 -9.17 -6.34
N ARG A 93 -17.42 -8.32 -6.89
CA ARG A 93 -18.43 -8.68 -7.88
C ARG A 93 -18.01 -8.07 -9.21
N PRO A 94 -17.96 -8.84 -10.30
CA PRO A 94 -17.84 -8.26 -11.63
C PRO A 94 -18.95 -7.23 -11.82
N ALA A 95 -18.69 -6.17 -12.57
CA ALA A 95 -19.64 -5.07 -12.77
C ALA A 95 -21.02 -5.54 -13.26
N SER A 96 -21.06 -6.64 -14.03
CA SER A 96 -22.29 -7.28 -14.49
C SER A 96 -23.17 -7.88 -13.38
N GLN A 97 -22.65 -8.03 -12.17
CA GLN A 97 -23.33 -8.57 -10.99
C GLN A 97 -23.59 -7.50 -9.91
N ILE A 98 -23.39 -6.22 -10.25
CA ILE A 98 -23.73 -5.09 -9.39
C ILE A 98 -25.15 -4.66 -9.77
N ASP A 99 -26.13 -4.89 -8.89
CA ASP A 99 -27.50 -4.44 -9.09
C ASP A 99 -27.53 -2.91 -9.07
N HIS A 100 -27.88 -2.31 -10.21
CA HIS A 100 -28.21 -0.89 -10.28
C HIS A 100 -29.67 -0.75 -9.84
N TYR A 101 -29.89 -0.16 -8.66
CA TYR A 101 -31.21 0.39 -8.35
C TYR A 101 -31.38 1.63 -9.21
N ASP A 102 -32.14 1.51 -10.29
CA ASP A 102 -32.68 2.67 -10.99
C ASP A 102 -33.65 3.35 -10.00
N ASP A 103 -33.22 4.49 -9.48
CA ASP A 103 -34.02 5.38 -8.64
C ASP A 103 -35.02 6.10 -9.56
N ASP A 104 -36.00 5.35 -10.05
CA ASP A 104 -37.17 5.89 -10.72
C ASP A 104 -38.00 6.66 -9.68
N HIS A 105 -37.57 7.88 -9.37
CA HIS A 105 -38.37 8.87 -8.67
C HIS A 105 -39.54 9.23 -9.57
N ASP A 106 -40.62 8.47 -9.48
CA ASP A 106 -41.93 8.84 -10.01
C ASP A 106 -42.30 10.21 -9.41
N GLU A 107 -42.26 11.23 -10.26
CA GLU A 107 -42.66 12.60 -9.97
C GLU A 107 -44.18 12.61 -9.75
N ASP A 108 -44.64 12.49 -8.50
CA ASP A 108 -46.07 12.53 -8.14
C ASP A 108 -46.72 13.82 -8.69
N PRO A 109 -47.67 13.73 -9.65
CA PRO A 109 -48.36 14.91 -10.14
C PRO A 109 -49.47 15.30 -9.15
N TYR A 110 -49.30 16.48 -8.51
CA TYR A 110 -50.32 17.14 -7.67
C TYR A 110 -51.61 17.46 -8.41
#